data_AF-A0A553KI47-F1
#
_entry.id   AF-A0A553KI47-F1
#
_cell.length_a   1.000
_cell.length_b   1.000
_cell.length_c   1.000
_cell.angle_alpha   90.00
_cell.angle_beta   90.00
_cell.angle_gamma   90.00
#
_symmetry.space_group_name_H-M   'P 1'
#
loop_
_entity.id
_entity.type
_entity.pdbx_description
1 polymer ?
#
loop_
_entity_poly.entity_id
_entity_poly.type
_entity_poly.pdbx_seq_one_letter_code
_entity_poly.pdbx_strand_id
1 'polypeptide(L)' 'MWIVHQRMAELWVLNRRRPLTNEEMTEMSHCLEANVQRAWEIAKLKNLSLLASMTGDVEWQHELCAKLDRLTG' A
#
# COMPACT_ATOMS: atom_id res chain seq x y z
N MET A 1 6.92 3.86 3.32
CA MET A 1 6.10 4.16 2.13
C MET A 1 6.13 5.64 1.74
N TRP A 2 6.35 6.57 2.67
CA TRP A 2 6.32 8.01 2.43
C TRP A 2 7.03 8.47 1.13
N ILE A 3 8.25 8.00 0.86
CA ILE A 3 9.03 8.39 -0.33
C ILE A 3 8.30 8.07 -1.63
N VAL A 4 7.65 6.90 -1.72
CA VAL A 4 6.90 6.50 -2.92
C VAL A 4 5.65 7.36 -3.10
N HIS A 5 4.91 7.64 -2.02
CA HIS A 5 3.74 8.50 -2.06
C HIS A 5 4.09 9.95 -2.38
N GLN A 6 5.20 10.46 -1.83
CA GLN A 6 5.75 11.77 -2.17
C GLN A 6 6.08 11.83 -3.67
N ARG A 7 6.83 10.86 -4.21
CA ARG A 7 7.18 10.85 -5.63
C ARG A 7 5.96 10.75 -6.54
N MET A 8 4.98 9.94 -6.15
CA MET A 8 3.70 9.84 -6.84
C MET A 8 2.96 11.20 -6.88
N ALA A 9 2.96 11.94 -5.77
CA ALA A 9 2.35 13.27 -5.71
C ALA A 9 3.10 14.28 -6.58
N GLU A 10 4.43 14.28 -6.57
CA GLU A 10 5.27 15.12 -7.44
C GLU A 10 4.95 14.87 -8.92
N LEU A 11 4.97 13.60 -9.35
CA LEU A 11 4.66 13.22 -10.72
C LEU A 11 3.22 13.57 -11.10
N TRP A 12 2.27 13.43 -10.17
CA TRP A 12 0.89 13.86 -10.39
C TRP A 12 0.82 15.37 -10.66
N VAL A 13 1.50 16.19 -9.86
CA VAL A 13 1.55 17.65 -10.07
C VAL A 13 2.20 18.01 -11.40
N LEU A 14 3.27 17.32 -11.80
CA LEU A 14 3.91 17.52 -13.10
C LEU A 14 2.95 17.20 -14.25
N ASN A 15 2.25 16.07 -14.19
CA ASN A 15 1.29 15.63 -15.20
C ASN A 15 0.13 16.63 -15.40
N ARG A 16 -0.19 17.42 -14.36
CA ARG A 16 -1.21 18.48 -14.44
C ARG A 16 -0.74 19.72 -15.23
N ARG A 17 0.58 19.90 -15.38
CA ARG A 17 1.19 21.06 -16.05
C ARG A 17 1.64 20.74 -17.46
N ARG A 18 2.14 19.52 -17.69
CA ARG A 18 2.55 18.99 -18.99
C ARG A 18 2.40 17.47 -19.00
N PRO A 19 2.34 16.83 -20.18
CA PRO A 19 2.49 15.38 -20.26
C PRO A 19 3.80 14.93 -19.59
N LEU A 20 3.75 13.79 -18.91
CA LEU A 20 4.93 13.14 -18.37
C LEU A 20 5.85 12.67 -19.50
N THR A 21 7.16 12.69 -19.26
CA THR A 21 8.12 12.01 -20.14
C THR A 21 7.99 10.49 -19.98
N ASN A 22 8.60 9.72 -20.88
CA ASN A 22 8.58 8.26 -20.78
C ASN A 22 9.20 7.79 -19.46
N GLU A 23 10.28 8.42 -19.03
CA GLU A 23 10.97 8.11 -17.76
C GLU A 23 10.06 8.40 -16.57
N GLU A 24 9.38 9.55 -16.56
CA GLU A 24 8.44 9.94 -15.51
C GLU A 24 7.19 9.04 -15.48
N MET A 25 6.72 8.57 -16.63
CA MET A 25 5.65 7.58 -16.72
C MET A 25 6.09 6.23 -16.13
N THR A 26 7.32 5.80 -16.43
CA THR A 26 7.91 4.60 -15.81
C THR A 26 8.00 4.74 -14.30
N GLU A 27 8.47 5.88 -13.79
CA GLU A 27 8.50 6.15 -12.35
C GLU A 27 7.09 6.17 -11.72
N MET A 28 6.10 6.75 -12.40
CA MET A 28 4.71 6.73 -11.94
C MET A 28 4.19 5.29 -11.85
N SER A 29 4.49 4.45 -12.86
CA SER A 29 4.13 3.03 -12.86
C SER A 29 4.74 2.30 -11.67
N HIS A 30 6.04 2.48 -11.40
CA HIS A 30 6.69 1.86 -10.24
C HIS A 30 6.08 2.33 -8.91
N CYS A 31 5.77 3.63 -8.79
CA CYS A 31 5.13 4.15 -7.59
C CYS A 31 3.74 3.54 -7.37
N LEU A 32 2.95 3.41 -8.44
CA LEU A 32 1.63 2.79 -8.39
C LEU A 32 1.72 1.30 -8.05
N GLU A 33 2.65 0.56 -8.64
CA GLU A 33 2.84 -0.85 -8.35
C GLU A 33 3.16 -1.09 -6.87
N ALA A 34 4.10 -0.34 -6.30
CA ALA A 34 4.41 -0.41 -4.88
C ALA A 34 3.21 -0.05 -4.00
N ASN A 35 2.39 0.92 -4.41
CA ASN A 35 1.17 1.27 -3.69
C ASN A 35 0.10 0.18 -3.77
N VAL A 36 -0.08 -0.44 -4.94
CA VAL A 36 -1.01 -1.57 -5.14
C VAL A 36 -0.60 -2.75 -4.26
N GLN A 37 0.67 -3.14 -4.28
CA GLN A 37 1.18 -4.23 -3.45
C GLN A 37 0.91 -3.99 -1.96
N ARG A 38 1.18 -2.77 -1.47
CA ARG A 38 0.89 -2.40 -0.08
C ARG A 38 -0.61 -2.43 0.24
N ALA A 39 -1.44 -1.88 -0.64
CA ALA A 39 -2.89 -1.86 -0.44
C ALA A 39 -3.49 -3.27 -0.39
N TRP A 40 -3.01 -4.16 -1.27
CA TRP A 40 -3.40 -5.56 -1.30
C TRP A 40 -3.03 -6.29 -0.01
N GLU A 41 -1.79 -6.14 0.46
CA GLU A 41 -1.36 -6.84 1.68
C GLU A 41 -2.14 -6.33 2.91
N ILE A 42 -2.40 -5.03 3.00
CA ILE A 42 -3.26 -4.46 4.06
C ILE A 42 -4.68 -5.04 4.01
N ALA A 43 -5.30 -5.09 2.83
CA ALA A 43 -6.65 -5.63 2.67
C ALA A 43 -6.72 -7.11 3.05
N LYS A 44 -5.73 -7.90 2.60
CA LYS A 44 -5.59 -9.31 2.95
C LYS A 44 -5.46 -9.51 4.46
N LEU A 45 -4.57 -8.78 5.13
CA LEU A 45 -4.37 -8.90 6.58
C LEU A 45 -5.62 -8.52 7.37
N LYS A 46 -6.35 -7.48 6.96
CA LYS A 46 -7.63 -7.10 7.57
C LYS A 46 -8.67 -8.21 7.44
N ASN A 47 -8.81 -8.79 6.25
CA ASN A 47 -9.75 -9.88 6.01
C ASN A 47 -9.41 -11.13 6.82
N LEU A 48 -8.12 -11.49 6.89
CA LEU A 48 -7.67 -12.62 7.71
C LEU A 48 -7.88 -12.35 9.20
N SER A 49 -7.62 -11.14 9.67
CA SER A 49 -7.80 -10.77 11.09
C SER A 49 -9.28 -10.85 11.49
N LEU A 50 -10.18 -10.42 10.60
CA LEU A 50 -11.62 -10.58 10.77
C LEU A 50 -12.00 -12.07 10.83
N LEU A 51 -11.48 -12.89 9.92
CA LEU A 51 -11.72 -14.33 9.92
C LEU A 51 -11.26 -15.00 11.22
N ALA A 52 -10.04 -14.69 11.68
CA ALA A 52 -9.48 -15.19 12.94
C ALA A 52 -10.38 -14.83 14.14
N SER A 53 -10.86 -13.59 14.18
CA SER A 53 -11.80 -13.12 15.20
C SER A 53 -13.12 -13.88 15.16
N MET A 54 -13.67 -14.11 13.97
CA MET A 54 -14.93 -14.85 13.79
C MET A 54 -14.83 -16.32 14.19
N THR A 55 -13.64 -16.94 14.06
CA THR A 55 -13.38 -18.32 14.46
C THR A 55 -12.89 -18.46 15.90
N GLY A 56 -12.71 -17.36 16.63
CA GLY A 56 -12.19 -17.36 18.01
C GLY A 56 -10.69 -17.67 18.11
N ASP A 57 -9.95 -17.59 17.01
CA ASP A 57 -8.50 -17.80 16.97
C ASP A 57 -7.78 -16.49 17.33
N VAL A 58 -7.72 -16.23 18.64
CA VAL A 58 -7.19 -14.98 19.20
C VAL A 58 -5.69 -14.84 18.94
N GLU A 59 -4.92 -15.93 19.04
CA GLU A 59 -3.47 -15.90 18.80
C GLU A 59 -3.17 -15.50 17.36
N TRP A 60 -3.82 -16.15 16.38
CA TRP A 60 -3.66 -15.79 14.97
C TRP A 60 -4.13 -14.37 14.68
N GLN A 61 -5.22 -13.92 15.31
CA GLN A 61 -5.70 -12.54 15.19
C GLN A 61 -4.63 -11.53 15.63
N HIS A 62 -3.99 -11.74 16.79
CA HIS A 62 -2.93 -10.86 17.30
C HIS A 62 -1.72 -10.83 16.38
N GLU A 63 -1.29 -11.97 15.82
CA GLU A 63 -0.21 -12.00 14.84
C GLU A 63 -0.52 -11.18 13.58
N LEU A 64 -1.75 -11.29 13.07
CA LEU A 64 -2.19 -10.56 11.88
C LEU A 64 -2.27 -9.07 12.15
N CYS A 65 -2.76 -8.66 13.33
CA CYS A 65 -2.75 -7.26 13.75
C CYS A 65 -1.32 -6.71 13.86
N ALA A 66 -0.39 -7.47 14.47
CA ALA A 66 1.01 -7.05 14.57
C ALA A 66 1.68 -6.90 13.19
N LYS A 67 1.35 -7.76 12.22
CA LYS A 67 1.81 -7.63 10.82
C LYS A 67 1.21 -6.39 10.16
N LEU A 68 -0.08 -6.13 10.38
CA LEU A 68 -0.76 -4.95 9.85
C LEU A 68 -0.14 -3.66 10.40
N ASP A 69 0.13 -3.59 11.70
CA ASP A 69 0.74 -2.43 12.35
C ASP A 69 2.13 -2.11 11.79
N ARG A 70 2.96 -3.13 11.51
CA ARG A 70 4.27 -2.94 10.85
C ARG A 70 4.13 -2.40 9.43
N LEU A 71 3.02 -2.72 8.76
CA LEU A 71 2.75 -2.24 7.42
C LEU A 71 2.10 -0.87 7.43
N THR A 72 1.32 -0.48 8.44
CA THR A 72 0.63 0.82 8.46
C THR A 72 1.33 1.90 9.27
N GLY A 73 2.17 1.52 10.24
CA GLY A 73 3.11 2.42 10.92
C GLY A 73 4.25 2.88 10.01
#